data_AF-A0A7X6SQ98-F1
#
_entry.id   AF-A0A7X6SQ98-F1
#
_cell.length_a   1.000
_cell.length_b   1.000
_cell.length_c   1.000
_cell.angle_alpha   90.00
_cell.angle_beta   90.00
_cell.angle_gamma   90.00
#
_symmetry.space_group_name_H-M   'P 1'
#
loop_
_entity.id
_entity.type
_entity.pdbx_description
1 polymer ?
#
loop_
_entity_poly.entity_id
_entity_poly.type
_entity_poly.pdbx_seq_one_letter_code
_entity_poly.pdbx_strand_id
1 'polypeptide(L)'
;YNPDAPPVINPYHSGNAWFVENPVMAANANEEISAIKNLDPAHSAIIDRQFGDLVPAGSYPVENGDTISLVSYQPNELLYKYSAGSEKLVVFSEIYYPAGWKCFVDNIETPYFRANYVLRAMVAPAGEHEIRFSFEPESFATGNRVSLAGSILLILLTGGYLVSRLVRKSKSRPVNGTSQ
;
A
#
# COMPACT_ATOMS: atom_id res chain seq x y z
N TYR A 1 -24.61 26.08 9.54
CA TYR A 1 -23.99 25.29 8.44
C TYR A 1 -24.15 26.12 7.18
N ASN A 2 -23.06 26.66 6.65
CA ASN A 2 -23.05 27.45 5.41
C ASN A 2 -22.32 26.61 4.33
N PRO A 3 -23.02 26.07 3.32
CA PRO A 3 -22.41 25.21 2.31
C PRO A 3 -21.41 25.93 1.40
N ASP A 4 -21.45 27.27 1.35
CA ASP A 4 -20.55 28.10 0.54
C ASP A 4 -19.32 28.60 1.31
N ALA A 5 -19.22 28.30 2.61
CA ALA A 5 -18.04 28.67 3.40
C ALA A 5 -16.82 27.83 2.96
N PRO A 6 -15.63 28.44 2.83
CA PRO A 6 -14.42 27.69 2.53
C PRO A 6 -14.15 26.64 3.63
N PRO A 7 -13.49 25.53 3.29
CA PRO A 7 -13.11 24.51 4.28
C PRO A 7 -12.31 25.13 5.42
N VAL A 8 -12.66 24.76 6.66
CA VAL A 8 -11.87 25.15 7.83
C VAL A 8 -10.55 24.38 7.79
N ILE A 9 -9.44 25.10 7.68
CA ILE A 9 -8.10 24.52 7.73
C ILE A 9 -7.76 24.22 9.19
N ASN A 10 -7.33 22.99 9.49
CA ASN A 10 -6.81 22.64 10.81
C ASN A 10 -5.32 23.04 10.89
N PRO A 11 -4.93 24.07 11.66
CA PRO A 11 -3.53 24.48 11.76
C PRO A 11 -2.68 23.48 12.55
N TYR A 12 -3.29 22.55 13.27
CA TYR A 12 -2.62 21.54 14.11
C TYR A 12 -2.51 20.18 13.41
N HIS A 13 -2.51 20.14 12.08
CA HIS A 13 -2.32 18.88 11.36
C HIS A 13 -0.84 18.49 11.34
N SER A 14 -0.53 17.20 11.53
CA SER A 14 0.85 16.69 11.37
C SER A 14 1.24 16.44 9.90
N GLY A 15 0.28 16.57 8.96
CA GLY A 15 0.50 16.35 7.54
C GLY A 15 0.39 14.88 7.12
N ASN A 16 0.98 14.53 5.97
CA ASN A 16 0.89 13.19 5.40
C ASN A 16 1.85 12.19 6.07
N ALA A 17 2.94 12.70 6.64
CA ALA A 17 3.87 11.93 7.46
C ALA A 17 4.62 12.90 8.39
N TRP A 18 5.00 12.41 9.57
CA TRP A 18 5.75 13.20 10.55
C TRP A 18 6.62 12.29 11.42
N PHE A 19 7.62 12.88 12.05
CA PHE A 19 8.45 12.21 13.04
C PHE A 19 7.83 12.30 14.42
N VAL A 20 7.99 11.25 15.21
CA VAL A 20 7.58 11.20 16.62
C VAL A 20 8.77 10.76 17.46
N GLU A 21 8.82 11.26 18.70
CA GLU A 21 9.95 11.02 19.59
C GLU A 21 9.76 9.79 20.47
N ASN A 22 8.53 9.56 20.91
CA ASN A 22 8.24 8.63 21.99
C ASN A 22 7.40 7.44 21.51
N PRO A 23 8.01 6.25 21.37
CA PRO A 23 7.26 5.01 21.19
C PRO A 23 6.60 4.58 22.51
N VAL A 24 5.27 4.48 22.52
CA VAL A 24 4.50 3.99 23.67
C VAL A 24 4.02 2.57 23.39
N MET A 25 4.57 1.59 24.09
CA MET A 25 4.21 0.19 23.85
C MET A 25 2.89 -0.19 24.53
N ALA A 26 1.90 -0.59 23.76
CA ALA A 26 0.64 -1.17 24.23
C ALA A 26 0.72 -2.70 24.23
N ALA A 27 0.19 -3.38 25.25
CA ALA A 27 0.22 -4.83 25.33
C ALA A 27 -0.67 -5.52 24.28
N ASN A 28 -1.68 -4.82 23.76
CA ASN A 28 -2.61 -5.31 22.75
C ASN A 28 -3.43 -4.15 22.12
N ALA A 29 -4.21 -4.50 21.10
CA ALA A 29 -5.08 -3.58 20.37
C ALA A 29 -6.11 -2.82 21.25
N ASN A 30 -6.62 -3.42 22.34
CA ASN A 30 -7.57 -2.74 23.24
C ASN A 30 -6.89 -1.65 24.07
N GLU A 31 -5.66 -1.91 24.52
CA GLU A 31 -4.86 -0.90 25.20
C GLU A 31 -4.44 0.20 24.23
N GLU A 32 -4.05 -0.16 23.00
CA GLU A 32 -3.67 0.79 21.94
C GLU A 32 -4.80 1.80 21.68
N ILE A 33 -6.02 1.34 21.40
CA ILE A 33 -7.16 2.24 21.15
C ILE A 33 -7.57 3.06 22.38
N SER A 34 -7.40 2.51 23.58
CA SER A 34 -7.75 3.20 24.83
C SER A 34 -6.77 4.34 25.13
N ALA A 35 -5.48 4.12 24.87
CA ALA A 35 -4.41 5.08 25.12
C ALA A 35 -4.43 6.27 24.13
N ILE A 36 -4.99 6.10 22.92
CA ILE A 36 -5.10 7.18 21.90
C ILE A 36 -5.81 8.42 22.45
N LYS A 37 -6.76 8.27 23.38
CA LYS A 37 -7.56 9.39 23.92
C LYS A 37 -6.72 10.51 24.54
N ASN A 38 -5.56 10.16 25.10
CA ASN A 38 -4.66 11.09 25.78
C ASN A 38 -3.31 11.22 25.05
N LEU A 39 -3.22 10.73 23.81
CA LEU A 39 -2.01 10.78 23.01
C LEU A 39 -1.84 12.17 22.40
N ASP A 40 -0.64 12.73 22.48
CA ASP A 40 -0.21 13.76 21.56
C ASP A 40 0.41 13.09 20.32
N PRO A 41 -0.31 13.00 19.20
CA PRO A 41 0.17 12.28 18.02
C PRO A 41 1.37 12.96 17.38
N ALA A 42 1.63 14.26 17.64
CA ALA A 42 2.77 14.96 17.06
C ALA A 42 4.11 14.52 17.66
N HIS A 43 4.12 14.05 18.92
CA HIS A 43 5.35 13.71 19.65
C HIS A 43 5.43 12.23 20.05
N SER A 44 4.33 11.49 19.99
CA SER A 44 4.25 10.11 20.47
C SER A 44 3.47 9.22 19.51
N ALA A 45 3.85 7.95 19.44
CA ALA A 45 3.10 6.92 18.73
C ALA A 45 2.89 5.71 19.63
N ILE A 46 1.64 5.24 19.71
CA ILE A 46 1.31 4.01 20.42
C ILE A 46 1.50 2.85 19.48
N ILE A 47 2.24 1.83 19.91
CA ILE A 47 2.66 0.71 19.08
C ILE A 47 2.30 -0.57 19.82
N ASP A 48 1.66 -1.50 19.13
CA ASP A 48 1.35 -2.82 19.68
C ASP A 48 2.66 -3.59 19.92
N ARG A 49 2.78 -4.21 21.11
CA ARG A 49 3.96 -4.97 21.54
C ARG A 49 4.39 -6.05 20.55
N GLN A 50 3.47 -6.56 19.72
CA GLN A 50 3.82 -7.50 18.65
C GLN A 50 4.84 -6.93 17.64
N PHE A 51 4.96 -5.60 17.53
CA PHE A 51 5.91 -4.91 16.67
C PHE A 51 7.16 -4.42 17.42
N GLY A 52 7.34 -4.78 18.70
CA GLY A 52 8.43 -4.27 19.54
C GLY A 52 9.83 -4.52 18.96
N ASP A 53 10.02 -5.65 18.26
CA ASP A 53 11.30 -5.99 17.62
C ASP A 53 11.68 -5.02 16.47
N LEU A 54 10.71 -4.32 15.90
CA LEU A 54 10.90 -3.31 14.84
C LEU A 54 11.18 -1.91 15.42
N VAL A 55 11.15 -1.75 16.74
CA VAL A 55 11.32 -0.48 17.44
C VAL A 55 12.42 -0.65 18.50
N PRO A 56 13.70 -0.75 18.06
CA PRO A 56 14.81 -1.11 18.95
C PRO A 56 15.17 -0.01 19.95
N ALA A 57 14.93 1.26 19.61
CA ALA A 57 15.20 2.39 20.47
C ALA A 57 13.97 2.79 21.30
N GLY A 58 14.21 3.18 22.56
CA GLY A 58 13.18 3.72 23.45
C GLY A 58 12.79 5.17 23.16
N SER A 59 13.56 5.89 22.32
CA SER A 59 13.30 7.27 21.94
C SER A 59 13.98 7.63 20.61
N TYR A 60 13.35 8.52 19.84
CA TYR A 60 13.80 8.99 18.53
C TYR A 60 13.80 10.53 18.51
N PRO A 61 14.80 11.20 19.10
CA PRO A 61 14.78 12.67 19.26
C PRO A 61 14.57 13.35 17.91
N VAL A 62 13.73 14.37 17.83
CA VAL A 62 13.54 15.17 16.60
C VAL A 62 14.32 16.48 16.72
N GLU A 63 15.17 16.74 15.74
CA GLU A 63 16.11 17.86 15.72
C GLU A 63 15.66 18.93 14.71
N ASN A 64 16.14 20.17 14.93
CA ASN A 64 15.89 21.25 13.99
C ASN A 64 16.57 20.96 12.64
N GLY A 65 15.76 20.84 11.59
CA GLY A 65 16.22 20.51 10.23
C GLY A 65 15.77 19.14 9.75
N ASP A 66 15.29 18.28 10.67
CA ASP A 66 14.64 17.04 10.29
C ASP A 66 13.36 17.36 9.52
N THR A 67 13.21 16.79 8.33
CA THR A 67 12.04 17.04 7.47
C THR A 67 11.56 15.74 6.83
N ILE A 68 10.26 15.63 6.63
CA ILE A 68 9.64 14.59 5.82
C ILE A 68 8.47 15.18 5.05
N SER A 69 8.32 14.80 3.79
CA SER A 69 7.24 15.28 2.93
C SER A 69 6.80 14.22 1.94
N LEU A 70 5.50 14.21 1.62
CA LEU A 70 4.94 13.41 0.54
C LEU A 70 5.20 14.12 -0.79
N VAL A 71 5.91 13.46 -1.69
CA VAL A 71 6.32 13.97 -3.00
C VAL A 71 5.38 13.50 -4.11
N SER A 72 4.81 12.30 -4.01
CA SER A 72 3.87 11.74 -4.98
C SER A 72 2.81 10.90 -4.28
N TYR A 73 1.56 11.11 -4.68
CA TYR A 73 0.39 10.40 -4.16
C TYR A 73 -0.37 9.72 -5.30
N GLN A 74 -0.28 8.39 -5.38
CA GLN A 74 -0.99 7.58 -6.37
C GLN A 74 -1.72 6.43 -5.68
N PRO A 75 -2.81 5.89 -6.27
CA PRO A 75 -3.60 4.83 -5.65
C PRO A 75 -2.80 3.58 -5.28
N ASN A 76 -1.76 3.27 -6.04
CA ASN A 76 -0.90 2.10 -5.88
C ASN A 76 0.53 2.44 -5.45
N GLU A 77 0.86 3.71 -5.27
CA GLU A 77 2.21 4.15 -4.91
C GLU A 77 2.20 5.45 -4.11
N LEU A 78 2.96 5.48 -3.01
CA LEU A 78 3.18 6.68 -2.22
C LEU A 78 4.68 6.93 -2.12
N LEU A 79 5.11 8.16 -2.39
CA LEU A 79 6.52 8.54 -2.35
C LEU A 79 6.75 9.65 -1.35
N TYR A 80 7.62 9.40 -0.38
CA TYR A 80 8.06 10.37 0.61
C TYR A 80 9.55 10.62 0.48
N LYS A 81 9.97 11.86 0.76
CA LYS A 81 11.38 12.20 0.93
C LYS A 81 11.59 12.77 2.30
N TYR A 82 12.69 12.39 2.92
CA TYR A 82 13.06 12.89 4.24
C TYR A 82 14.56 13.14 4.35
N SER A 83 14.90 14.02 5.28
CA SER A 83 16.26 14.29 5.73
C SER A 83 16.24 14.24 7.25
N ALA A 84 17.12 13.44 7.84
CA ALA A 84 17.18 13.25 9.29
C ALA A 84 18.63 13.09 9.79
N GLY A 85 18.98 13.79 10.87
CA GLY A 85 20.32 13.70 11.49
C GLY A 85 20.59 12.39 12.23
N SER A 86 19.53 11.67 12.61
CA SER A 86 19.58 10.40 13.34
C SER A 86 18.46 9.48 12.84
N GLU A 87 18.45 8.23 13.32
CA GLU A 87 17.29 7.34 13.14
C GLU A 87 16.02 7.99 13.70
N LYS A 88 14.89 7.86 12.99
CA LYS A 88 13.60 8.45 13.35
C LYS A 88 12.48 7.43 13.34
N LEU A 89 11.55 7.58 14.28
CA LEU A 89 10.25 6.92 14.20
C LEU A 89 9.31 7.81 13.37
N VAL A 90 8.84 7.26 12.26
CA VAL A 90 7.96 7.93 11.31
C VAL A 90 6.56 7.38 11.44
N VAL A 91 5.56 8.26 11.52
CA VAL A 91 4.15 7.91 11.37
C VAL A 91 3.63 8.48 10.06
N PHE A 92 2.88 7.68 9.31
CA PHE A 92 2.23 8.08 8.06
C PHE A 92 0.73 8.17 8.28
N SER A 93 0.08 9.19 7.71
CA SER A 93 -1.39 9.37 7.68
C SER A 93 -2.09 8.37 6.75
N GLU A 94 -1.65 7.12 6.73
CA GLU A 94 -2.09 6.06 5.83
C GLU A 94 -2.55 4.84 6.63
N ILE A 95 -3.63 4.20 6.19
CA ILE A 95 -4.18 3.04 6.89
C ILE A 95 -3.22 1.85 6.75
N TYR A 96 -2.86 1.24 7.88
CA TYR A 96 -2.08 0.02 7.95
C TYR A 96 -2.89 -1.16 7.39
N TYR A 97 -2.43 -1.66 6.25
CA TYR A 97 -3.01 -2.82 5.58
C TYR A 97 -1.90 -3.70 5.01
N PRO A 98 -1.42 -4.71 5.77
CA PRO A 98 -0.24 -5.48 5.39
C PRO A 98 -0.48 -6.40 4.18
N ALA A 99 -1.74 -6.59 3.76
CA ALA A 99 -2.08 -7.40 2.60
C ALA A 99 -1.84 -6.62 1.30
N GLY A 100 -0.60 -6.64 0.82
CA GLY A 100 -0.20 -6.17 -0.50
C GLY A 100 0.60 -4.87 -0.51
N TRP A 101 0.59 -4.08 0.55
CA TRP A 101 1.49 -2.93 0.64
C TRP A 101 2.88 -3.35 1.08
N LYS A 102 3.89 -2.96 0.29
CA LYS A 102 5.32 -3.07 0.62
C LYS A 102 5.91 -1.69 0.84
N CYS A 103 6.94 -1.60 1.69
CA CYS A 103 7.68 -0.37 1.95
C CYS A 103 9.14 -0.55 1.55
N PHE A 104 9.73 0.50 0.99
CA PHE A 104 11.12 0.52 0.55
C PHE A 104 11.78 1.82 1.02
N VAL A 105 13.01 1.72 1.53
CA VAL A 105 13.90 2.86 1.73
C VAL A 105 15.01 2.74 0.69
N ASP A 106 15.14 3.72 -0.19
CA ASP A 106 16.11 3.70 -1.30
C ASP A 106 16.11 2.39 -2.10
N ASN A 107 14.91 1.90 -2.43
CA ASN A 107 14.65 0.62 -3.12
C ASN A 107 15.01 -0.66 -2.34
N ILE A 108 15.41 -0.57 -1.08
CA ILE A 108 15.60 -1.72 -0.20
C ILE A 108 14.30 -1.97 0.56
N GLU A 109 13.71 -3.16 0.38
CA GLU A 109 12.49 -3.54 1.07
C GLU A 109 12.72 -3.50 2.59
N THR A 110 11.92 -2.69 3.28
CA THR A 110 12.09 -2.36 4.70
C THR A 110 10.78 -2.63 5.43
N PRO A 111 10.80 -3.30 6.60
CA PRO A 111 9.58 -3.54 7.35
C PRO A 111 8.94 -2.23 7.82
N TYR A 112 7.61 -2.24 7.87
CA TYR A 112 6.80 -1.20 8.48
C TYR A 112 5.74 -1.88 9.34
N PHE A 113 5.14 -1.14 10.26
CA PHE A 113 4.23 -1.68 11.26
C PHE A 113 3.05 -0.74 11.51
N ARG A 114 2.17 -1.17 12.40
CA ARG A 114 1.01 -0.39 12.82
C ARG A 114 1.37 0.48 14.02
N ALA A 115 0.95 1.73 13.97
CA ALA A 115 0.93 2.63 15.10
C ALA A 115 -0.42 3.32 15.21
N ASN A 116 -0.73 3.87 16.39
CA ASN A 116 -1.94 4.63 16.67
C ASN A 116 -3.20 3.90 16.18
N TYR A 117 -3.23 2.59 16.39
CA TYR A 117 -4.30 1.63 16.08
C TYR A 117 -4.60 1.40 14.59
N VAL A 118 -4.40 2.40 13.73
CA VAL A 118 -4.76 2.32 12.30
C VAL A 118 -3.69 2.82 11.35
N LEU A 119 -2.70 3.57 11.84
CA LEU A 119 -1.72 4.23 10.98
C LEU A 119 -0.52 3.34 10.69
N ARG A 120 0.14 3.59 9.56
CA ARG A 120 1.45 3.00 9.28
C ARG A 120 2.52 3.76 10.04
N ALA A 121 3.55 3.03 10.45
CA ALA A 121 4.76 3.60 11.00
C ALA A 121 5.97 2.77 10.59
N MET A 122 7.14 3.39 10.66
CA MET A 122 8.42 2.69 10.48
C MET A 122 9.52 3.39 11.25
N VAL A 123 10.61 2.67 11.48
CA VAL A 123 11.88 3.26 11.90
C VAL A 123 12.70 3.54 10.63
N ALA A 124 12.99 4.82 10.39
CA ALA A 124 13.74 5.28 9.23
C ALA A 124 15.19 5.59 9.63
N PRO A 125 16.19 5.14 8.85
CA PRO A 125 17.60 5.38 9.14
C PRO A 125 17.97 6.88 9.09
N ALA A 126 19.12 7.22 9.66
CA ALA A 126 19.68 8.57 9.54
C ALA A 126 20.16 8.85 8.11
N GLY A 127 19.97 10.06 7.61
CA GLY A 127 20.42 10.52 6.31
C GLY A 127 19.31 11.16 5.48
N GLU A 128 19.58 11.30 4.18
CA GLU A 128 18.61 11.77 3.18
C GLU A 128 18.19 10.59 2.32
N HIS A 129 16.91 10.26 2.36
CA HIS A 129 16.41 9.04 1.73
C HIS A 129 15.01 9.23 1.14
N GLU A 130 14.64 8.27 0.30
CA GLU A 130 13.30 8.14 -0.26
C GLU A 130 12.59 6.93 0.35
N ILE A 131 11.38 7.14 0.88
CA ILE A 131 10.49 6.08 1.35
C ILE A 131 9.39 5.89 0.32
N ARG A 132 9.31 4.68 -0.26
CA ARG A 132 8.29 4.32 -1.24
C ARG A 132 7.40 3.23 -0.70
N PHE A 133 6.09 3.48 -0.66
CA PHE A 133 5.10 2.43 -0.50
C PHE A 133 4.57 2.01 -1.86
N SER A 134 4.52 0.71 -2.14
CA SER A 134 4.00 0.13 -3.39
C SER A 134 2.92 -0.89 -3.07
N PHE A 135 1.76 -0.82 -3.74
CA PHE A 135 0.68 -1.78 -3.59
C PHE A 135 0.80 -2.92 -4.62
N GLU A 136 1.29 -4.06 -4.16
CA GLU A 136 1.57 -5.26 -4.93
C GLU A 136 0.88 -6.50 -4.32
N PRO A 137 -0.47 -6.60 -4.38
CA PRO A 137 -1.17 -7.73 -3.80
C PRO A 137 -0.94 -9.04 -4.57
N GLU A 138 -0.61 -10.12 -3.87
CA GLU A 138 -0.40 -11.45 -4.47
C GLU A 138 -1.64 -11.99 -5.21
N SER A 139 -2.84 -11.61 -4.73
CA SER A 139 -4.11 -11.98 -5.34
C SER A 139 -4.27 -11.43 -6.76
N PHE A 140 -3.70 -10.26 -7.05
CA PHE A 140 -3.71 -9.67 -8.39
C PHE A 140 -2.87 -10.50 -9.36
N ALA A 141 -1.66 -10.92 -8.94
CA ALA A 141 -0.80 -11.78 -9.74
C ALA A 141 -1.47 -13.13 -10.06
N THR A 142 -2.16 -13.71 -9.07
CA THR A 142 -2.87 -14.98 -9.24
C THR A 142 -4.11 -14.83 -10.12
N GLY A 143 -4.94 -13.82 -9.86
CA GLY A 143 -6.16 -13.55 -10.64
C GLY A 143 -5.86 -13.27 -12.11
N ASN A 144 -4.80 -12.52 -12.41
CA ASN A 144 -4.39 -12.24 -13.78
C ASN A 144 -3.99 -13.52 -14.53
N ARG A 145 -3.25 -14.43 -13.89
CA ARG A 145 -2.87 -15.73 -14.48
C ARG A 145 -4.09 -16.60 -14.76
N VAL A 146 -5.04 -16.68 -13.82
CA VAL A 146 -6.28 -17.44 -13.99
C VAL A 146 -7.14 -16.87 -15.11
N SER A 147 -7.29 -15.54 -15.16
CA SER A 147 -8.04 -14.84 -16.20
C SER A 147 -7.42 -15.06 -17.60
N LEU A 148 -6.09 -15.00 -17.70
CA LEU A 148 -5.38 -15.29 -18.93
C LEU A 148 -5.61 -16.73 -19.41
N ALA A 149 -5.49 -17.70 -18.50
CA ALA A 149 -5.74 -19.11 -18.81
C ALA A 149 -7.19 -19.34 -19.27
N GLY A 150 -8.16 -18.73 -18.59
CA GLY A 150 -9.58 -18.77 -18.97
C GLY A 150 -9.83 -18.13 -20.34
N SER A 151 -9.19 -17.01 -20.63
CA SER A 151 -9.28 -16.32 -21.92
C SER A 151 -8.74 -17.17 -23.06
N ILE A 152 -7.57 -17.79 -22.86
CA ILE A 152 -6.97 -18.72 -23.84
C ILE A 152 -7.91 -19.90 -24.08
N LEU A 153 -8.44 -20.52 -23.02
CA LEU A 153 -9.37 -21.64 -23.14
C LEU A 153 -10.64 -21.24 -23.91
N LEU A 154 -11.21 -20.07 -23.62
CA LEU A 154 -12.38 -19.56 -24.31
C LEU A 154 -12.12 -19.33 -25.81
N ILE A 155 -10.97 -18.75 -26.16
CA ILE A 155 -10.55 -18.54 -27.55
C ILE A 155 -10.38 -19.89 -28.27
N LEU A 156 -9.77 -20.89 -27.62
CA LEU A 156 -9.58 -22.21 -28.21
C LEU A 156 -10.92 -22.93 -28.43
N LEU A 157 -11.84 -22.87 -27.48
CA LEU A 157 -13.16 -23.49 -27.59
C LEU A 157 -14.02 -22.83 -28.67
N THR A 158 -14.07 -21.50 -28.69
CA THR A 158 -14.84 -20.75 -29.69
C THR A 158 -14.23 -20.88 -31.09
N GLY A 159 -12.91 -20.76 -31.21
CA GLY A 159 -12.18 -20.98 -32.46
C GLY A 159 -12.36 -22.41 -32.99
N GLY A 160 -12.17 -23.42 -32.12
CA GLY A 160 -12.38 -24.83 -32.46
C GLY A 160 -13.81 -25.12 -32.92
N TYR A 161 -14.81 -24.54 -32.24
CA TYR A 161 -16.21 -24.64 -32.66
C TYR A 161 -16.45 -24.05 -34.06
N LEU A 162 -15.98 -22.82 -34.32
CA LEU A 162 -16.13 -22.16 -35.61
C LEU A 162 -15.45 -22.93 -36.75
N VAL A 163 -14.21 -23.39 -36.53
CA VAL A 163 -13.48 -24.23 -37.50
C VAL A 163 -14.26 -25.52 -37.80
N SER A 164 -14.76 -26.21 -36.77
CA SER A 164 -15.52 -27.45 -36.95
C SER A 164 -16.79 -27.24 -37.79
N ARG A 165 -17.45 -26.08 -37.62
CA ARG A 165 -18.66 -25.71 -38.37
C ARG A 165 -18.34 -25.43 -39.84
N LEU A 166 -17.25 -24.71 -40.12
CA LEU A 166 -16.79 -24.41 -41.47
C LEU A 166 -16.38 -25.69 -42.22
N VAL A 167 -15.62 -26.57 -41.57
CA VAL A 167 -15.20 -27.87 -42.15
C VAL A 167 -16.40 -28.76 -42.45
N ARG A 168 -17.38 -28.85 -41.54
CA ARG A 168 -18.62 -29.62 -41.77
C ARG A 168 -19.44 -29.07 -42.94
N LYS A 169 -19.55 -27.73 -43.08
CA LYS A 169 -20.25 -27.08 -44.20
C LYS A 169 -19.58 -27.31 -45.55
N SER A 170 -18.24 -27.42 -45.59
CA SER A 170 -17.51 -27.72 -46.82
C SER A 170 -17.74 -29.17 -47.29
N LYS A 171 -17.89 -30.13 -46.38
CA LYS A 171 -18.13 -31.54 -46.72
C LYS A 171 -19.56 -31.83 -47.20
N SER A 172 -20.52 -30.94 -46.95
CA SER A 172 -21.93 -31.14 -47.29
C SER A 172 -22.40 -30.49 -48.60
N ARG A 173 -21.50 -29.89 -49.39
CA ARG A 173 -21.83 -29.48 -50.78
C ARG A 173 -21.77 -30.71 -51.69
N PRO A 174 -22.89 -31.17 -52.28
CA PRO A 174 -22.86 -32.21 -53.30
C PRO A 174 -22.18 -31.65 -54.55
N VAL A 175 -21.24 -32.40 -55.12
CA VAL A 175 -20.81 -32.21 -56.51
C VAL A 175 -22.00 -32.61 -57.37
N ASN A 176 -22.84 -31.64 -57.76
CA ASN A 176 -23.80 -31.88 -58.83
C ASN A 176 -23.01 -32.10 -60.11
N GLY A 177 -22.87 -33.38 -60.47
CA GLY A 177 -22.43 -33.78 -61.78
C GLY A 177 -23.33 -33.16 -62.83
N THR A 178 -22.72 -32.62 -63.87
CA THR A 178 -23.38 -32.50 -65.16
C THR A 178 -22.53 -33.30 -66.13
N SER A 179 -22.98 -34.53 -66.34
CA SER A 179 -22.70 -35.31 -67.53
C SER A 179 -23.28 -34.57 -68.73
N GLN A 180 -22.44 -34.33 -69.73
CA GLN A 180 -22.63 -34.53 -71.19
C GLN A 180 -21.30 -34.19 -71.88
#